data_AF-A0A7X9D5R4-F1
#
_entry.id   AF-A0A7X9D5R4-F1
#
_cell.length_a   1.000
_cell.length_b   1.000
_cell.length_c   1.000
_cell.angle_alpha   90.00
_cell.angle_beta   90.00
_cell.angle_gamma   90.00
#
_symmetry.space_group_name_H-M   'P 1'
#
loop_
_entity.id
_entity.type
_entity.pdbx_description
1 polymer ?
#
loop_
_entity_poly.entity_id
_entity_poly.type
_entity_poly.pdbx_seq_one_letter_code
_entity_poly.pdbx_strand_id
1 'polypeptide(L)'
;MNPKHYIIGLALIAALLQSCSGAPSKSIRSDSYPDIIPDYIGVTIPEGLAPLSFEMADGSKCRFKVEREENTLWYTVTSWSKGDKAATIHKPFPVYISEDPIDPYIAYRLIEPGYESWRNIVLAQRELASYKESRMVSNRANDGGCVNCHTFDGGNPGRMLFHARGAKGGTIFIEGDELRLINLAQVGPKRQGVYPAWHPSGRYVVFSSNDTRQCFTINEFQPIEVYDNFSDMILMDLQTDSVTLIPQLSLESQMETFPAWSEDGSTLYFCSAAAVEYVANNRGKVHYRLMSIGFEDGQFVGEPKELFGDDSCSVSFPRVNDGYVLFTHTGFGTFPIWHNEADLWMYNIETGEAFPAEILNSDKAESYHSWSSNGKWVIFGSRRLDGRYTRVYIAHYKGNGEFDKPFLLPQKTFKHNTLRLKSYNAPEFIKGEVKDYDKRVSKLFK
;
A
#
# COMPACT_ATOMS: atom_id res chain seq x y z
N MET A 1 14.43 -0.49 -52.35
CA MET A 1 15.01 0.72 -51.73
C MET A 1 13.87 1.54 -51.17
N ASN A 2 13.70 1.53 -49.86
CA ASN A 2 12.81 2.42 -49.12
C ASN A 2 13.66 3.06 -48.01
N PRO A 3 13.60 4.38 -47.82
CA PRO A 3 14.52 5.06 -46.91
C PRO A 3 14.22 4.68 -45.47
N LYS A 4 15.25 4.18 -44.79
CA LYS A 4 15.29 4.09 -43.32
C LYS A 4 15.09 5.51 -42.79
N HIS A 5 13.95 5.77 -42.17
CA HIS A 5 13.71 7.02 -41.48
C HIS A 5 14.49 6.98 -40.17
N TYR A 6 15.62 7.68 -40.15
CA TYR A 6 16.34 7.99 -38.92
C TYR A 6 15.60 9.15 -38.26
N ILE A 7 14.69 8.85 -37.32
CA ILE A 7 14.25 9.85 -36.36
C ILE A 7 15.33 9.92 -35.28
N ILE A 8 16.19 10.93 -35.43
CA ILE A 8 17.11 11.39 -34.38
C ILE A 8 16.23 12.09 -33.34
N GLY A 9 15.69 11.32 -32.41
CA GLY A 9 15.11 11.79 -31.16
C GLY A 9 16.13 11.57 -30.05
N LEU A 10 16.87 12.62 -29.70
CA LEU A 10 17.78 12.61 -28.55
C LEU A 10 16.97 12.41 -27.26
N ALA A 11 16.95 11.19 -26.74
CA ALA A 11 16.80 10.92 -25.32
C ALA A 11 18.03 10.14 -24.85
N LEU A 12 19.18 10.81 -24.92
CA LEU A 12 20.43 10.36 -24.32
C LEU A 12 20.26 10.52 -22.79
N ILE A 13 19.51 9.62 -22.17
CA ILE A 13 19.58 9.42 -20.71
C ILE A 13 20.87 8.64 -20.47
N ALA A 14 21.98 9.37 -20.52
CA ALA A 14 23.23 8.95 -19.92
C ALA A 14 23.02 9.01 -18.39
N ALA A 15 22.40 7.97 -17.82
CA ALA A 15 22.38 7.80 -16.39
C ALA A 15 23.83 7.64 -15.91
N LEU A 16 24.26 8.64 -15.12
CA LEU A 16 25.62 8.87 -14.65
C LEU A 16 26.27 7.61 -14.05
N LEU A 17 27.51 7.38 -14.49
CA LEU A 17 28.46 6.43 -13.95
C LEU A 17 28.58 6.58 -12.42
N GLN A 18 28.11 5.60 -11.64
CA GLN A 18 28.73 5.33 -10.34
C GLN A 18 30.13 4.76 -10.62
N SER A 19 31.09 5.66 -10.79
CA SER A 19 32.51 5.33 -10.96
C SER A 19 33.10 4.92 -9.62
N CYS A 20 33.09 3.61 -9.31
CA CYS A 20 33.97 3.06 -8.30
C CYS A 20 35.34 2.80 -8.93
N SER A 21 36.34 3.60 -8.58
CA SER A 21 37.75 3.35 -8.94
C SER A 21 38.16 1.92 -8.52
N GLY A 22 38.74 1.15 -9.45
CA GLY A 22 39.34 -0.17 -9.17
C GLY A 22 38.74 -1.36 -9.91
N ALA A 23 38.02 -1.18 -11.02
CA ALA A 23 37.64 -2.30 -11.89
C ALA A 23 38.89 -2.92 -12.56
N PRO A 24 39.01 -4.25 -12.62
CA PRO A 24 40.03 -4.91 -13.42
C PRO A 24 39.99 -4.49 -14.88
N SER A 25 41.16 -4.45 -15.55
CA SER A 25 41.25 -4.09 -16.97
C SER A 25 40.74 -5.18 -17.91
N LYS A 26 40.72 -6.44 -17.47
CA LYS A 26 40.16 -7.58 -18.21
C LYS A 26 38.71 -7.82 -17.78
N SER A 27 37.89 -8.31 -18.71
CA SER A 27 36.51 -8.74 -18.44
C SER A 27 36.20 -10.09 -19.09
N ILE A 28 35.43 -10.92 -18.40
CA ILE A 28 34.92 -12.22 -18.88
C ILE A 28 33.40 -12.11 -18.97
N ARG A 29 32.79 -12.73 -19.99
CA ARG A 29 31.32 -12.76 -20.12
C ARG A 29 30.75 -13.98 -19.41
N SER A 30 29.64 -13.78 -18.72
CA SER A 30 28.79 -14.83 -18.15
C SER A 30 27.46 -14.86 -18.89
N ASP A 31 26.90 -16.07 -19.05
CA ASP A 31 25.55 -16.29 -19.59
C ASP A 31 24.46 -16.23 -18.51
N SER A 32 24.85 -16.02 -17.24
CA SER A 32 23.92 -15.81 -16.12
C SER A 32 23.51 -14.35 -15.98
N TYR A 33 22.28 -14.11 -15.53
CA TYR A 33 21.89 -12.80 -15.03
C TYR A 33 22.69 -12.44 -13.77
N PRO A 34 22.89 -11.14 -13.48
CA PRO A 34 23.52 -10.73 -12.23
C PRO A 34 22.57 -10.99 -11.05
N ASP A 35 23.11 -11.38 -9.91
CA ASP A 35 22.34 -11.44 -8.66
C ASP A 35 22.31 -10.05 -8.02
N ILE A 36 21.20 -9.33 -8.15
CA ILE A 36 21.06 -7.93 -7.74
C ILE A 36 20.00 -7.73 -6.66
N ILE A 37 20.24 -6.77 -5.77
CA ILE A 37 19.28 -6.34 -4.77
C ILE A 37 19.08 -4.80 -4.85
N PRO A 38 17.83 -4.32 -4.98
CA PRO A 38 16.59 -5.07 -5.22
C PRO A 38 16.59 -5.80 -6.58
N ASP A 39 15.82 -6.88 -6.68
CA ASP A 39 15.64 -7.59 -7.94
C ASP A 39 14.71 -6.82 -8.89
N TYR A 40 15.32 -6.16 -9.87
CA TYR A 40 14.65 -5.44 -10.95
C TYR A 40 14.69 -6.19 -12.29
N ILE A 41 15.08 -7.46 -12.31
CA ILE A 41 15.20 -8.24 -13.55
C ILE A 41 13.79 -8.55 -14.07
N GLY A 42 13.48 -8.09 -15.29
CA GLY A 42 12.24 -8.40 -16.00
C GLY A 42 11.00 -7.70 -15.45
N VAL A 43 11.16 -6.62 -14.68
CA VAL A 43 10.04 -5.85 -14.14
C VAL A 43 9.48 -4.88 -15.17
N THR A 44 8.20 -4.50 -15.01
CA THR A 44 7.55 -3.44 -15.79
C THR A 44 7.44 -2.18 -14.94
N ILE A 45 7.87 -1.03 -15.48
CA ILE A 45 7.81 0.28 -14.82
C ILE A 45 7.04 1.29 -15.67
N PRO A 46 6.41 2.32 -15.08
CA PRO A 46 5.82 3.41 -15.85
C PRO A 46 6.91 4.31 -16.44
N GLU A 47 6.59 4.99 -17.54
CA GLU A 47 7.47 6.03 -18.06
C GLU A 47 7.64 7.18 -17.06
N GLY A 48 8.85 7.72 -16.95
CA GLY A 48 9.16 8.84 -16.05
C GLY A 48 9.35 8.48 -14.57
N LEU A 49 9.35 7.18 -14.21
CA LEU A 49 9.69 6.73 -12.86
C LEU A 49 11.13 7.13 -12.47
N ALA A 50 11.35 7.42 -11.19
CA ALA A 50 12.69 7.68 -10.65
C ALA A 50 13.67 6.54 -11.02
N PRO A 51 14.95 6.85 -11.33
CA PRO A 51 15.91 5.83 -11.76
C PRO A 51 16.04 4.68 -10.76
N LEU A 52 16.11 3.46 -11.29
CA LEU A 52 16.33 2.25 -10.49
C LEU A 52 17.78 2.23 -9.98
N SER A 53 17.95 1.86 -8.71
CA SER A 53 19.26 1.70 -8.09
C SER A 53 19.33 0.35 -7.39
N PHE A 54 20.38 -0.42 -7.67
CA PHE A 54 20.63 -1.75 -7.13
C PHE A 54 22.12 -1.96 -6.89
N GLU A 55 22.45 -2.99 -6.12
CA GLU A 55 23.80 -3.50 -5.93
C GLU A 55 23.85 -5.01 -6.19
N MET A 56 25.05 -5.60 -6.19
CA MET A 56 25.18 -7.06 -6.21
C MET A 56 24.82 -7.62 -4.82
N ALA A 57 24.02 -8.67 -4.76
CA ALA A 57 23.57 -9.27 -3.50
C ALA A 57 24.73 -9.82 -2.64
N ASP A 58 25.82 -10.25 -3.28
CA ASP A 58 27.05 -10.73 -2.62
C ASP A 58 27.97 -9.61 -2.10
N GLY A 59 27.60 -8.34 -2.30
CA GLY A 59 28.41 -7.18 -1.94
C GLY A 59 29.57 -6.88 -2.91
N SER A 60 29.65 -7.59 -4.04
CA SER A 60 30.60 -7.27 -5.11
C SER A 60 30.37 -5.85 -5.63
N LYS A 61 31.45 -5.18 -6.02
CA LYS A 61 31.35 -3.88 -6.71
C LYS A 61 30.77 -4.10 -8.09
N CYS A 62 29.96 -3.18 -8.58
CA CYS A 62 29.46 -3.22 -9.94
C CYS A 62 29.38 -1.85 -10.60
N ARG A 63 29.25 -1.88 -11.92
CA ARG A 63 28.80 -0.78 -12.77
C ARG A 63 27.81 -1.34 -13.78
N PHE A 64 26.95 -0.50 -14.32
CA PHE A 64 26.02 -0.92 -15.35
C PHE A 64 25.94 0.10 -16.49
N LYS A 65 25.57 -0.39 -17.66
CA LYS A 65 25.18 0.39 -18.83
C LYS A 65 23.70 0.13 -19.11
N VAL A 66 22.96 1.17 -19.45
CA VAL A 66 21.55 1.08 -19.86
C VAL A 66 21.43 1.50 -21.31
N GLU A 67 20.73 0.71 -22.11
CA GLU A 67 20.40 1.01 -23.51
C GLU A 67 18.89 0.90 -23.69
N ARG A 68 18.25 1.88 -24.35
CA ARG A 68 16.82 1.84 -24.65
C ARG A 68 16.60 1.30 -26.05
N GLU A 69 15.73 0.30 -26.16
CA GLU A 69 15.22 -0.24 -27.42
C GLU A 69 13.69 -0.28 -27.31
N GLU A 70 13.01 0.58 -28.08
CA GLU A 70 11.55 0.78 -28.00
C GLU A 70 11.07 1.03 -26.55
N ASN A 71 10.25 0.11 -26.03
CA ASN A 71 9.68 0.12 -24.68
C ASN A 71 10.49 -0.75 -23.70
N THR A 72 11.76 -1.02 -23.97
CA THR A 72 12.64 -1.83 -23.11
C THR A 72 13.93 -1.09 -22.78
N LEU A 73 14.33 -1.12 -21.51
CA LEU A 73 15.65 -0.73 -21.02
C LEU A 73 16.49 -1.99 -20.78
N TRP A 74 17.56 -2.15 -21.54
CA TRP A 74 18.52 -3.24 -21.39
C TRP A 74 19.65 -2.84 -20.44
N TYR A 75 19.76 -3.54 -19.31
CA TYR A 75 20.83 -3.35 -18.33
C TYR A 75 21.95 -4.37 -18.56
N THR A 76 23.16 -3.89 -18.83
CA THR A 76 24.38 -4.72 -18.84
C THR A 76 25.19 -4.44 -17.59
N VAL A 77 25.25 -5.40 -16.67
CA VAL A 77 25.99 -5.27 -15.41
C VAL A 77 27.38 -5.86 -15.52
N THR A 78 28.38 -5.14 -15.05
CA THR A 78 29.75 -5.64 -14.86
C THR A 78 30.09 -5.61 -13.37
N SER A 79 30.40 -6.76 -12.77
CA SER A 79 30.77 -6.87 -11.35
C SER A 79 32.20 -7.34 -11.13
N TRP A 80 32.78 -7.01 -9.97
CA TRP A 80 34.10 -7.47 -9.53
C TRP A 80 34.23 -7.32 -8.02
N SER A 81 35.12 -8.13 -7.45
CA SER A 81 35.56 -8.09 -6.06
C SER A 81 37.00 -7.60 -5.92
N LYS A 82 37.39 -7.24 -4.70
CA LYS A 82 38.76 -6.78 -4.42
C LYS A 82 39.74 -7.95 -4.60
N GLY A 83 40.67 -7.83 -5.54
CA GLY A 83 41.68 -8.85 -5.83
C GLY A 83 41.42 -9.64 -7.12
N ASP A 84 40.27 -9.42 -7.76
CA ASP A 84 39.92 -10.09 -9.01
C ASP A 84 40.88 -9.72 -10.15
N LYS A 85 41.30 -10.74 -10.92
CA LYS A 85 42.12 -10.54 -12.12
C LYS A 85 41.31 -10.07 -13.33
N ALA A 86 39.99 -10.28 -13.32
CA ALA A 86 39.07 -9.88 -14.37
C ALA A 86 37.68 -9.59 -13.77
N ALA A 87 36.95 -8.64 -14.34
CA ALA A 87 35.54 -8.40 -14.01
C ALA A 87 34.62 -9.36 -14.76
N THR A 88 33.42 -9.60 -14.24
CA THR A 88 32.39 -10.41 -14.89
C THR A 88 31.34 -9.50 -15.52
N ILE A 89 31.15 -9.60 -16.84
CA ILE A 89 30.03 -9.00 -17.57
C ILE A 89 28.90 -10.02 -17.59
N HIS A 90 27.81 -9.72 -16.92
CA HIS A 90 26.65 -10.61 -16.83
C HIS A 90 25.77 -10.53 -18.09
N LYS A 91 24.91 -11.52 -18.27
CA LYS A 91 23.87 -11.50 -19.30
C LYS A 91 23.01 -10.24 -19.12
N PRO A 92 22.81 -9.43 -20.19
CA PRO A 92 21.95 -8.26 -20.11
C PRO A 92 20.51 -8.66 -19.77
N PHE A 93 19.84 -7.88 -18.92
CA PHE A 93 18.44 -8.13 -18.56
C PHE A 93 17.54 -6.95 -18.96
N PRO A 94 16.25 -7.23 -19.26
CA PRO A 94 15.30 -6.20 -19.62
C PRO A 94 14.61 -5.60 -18.39
N VAL A 95 14.24 -4.32 -18.50
CA VAL A 95 13.20 -3.64 -17.73
C VAL A 95 12.22 -3.07 -18.74
N TYR A 96 10.94 -3.42 -18.64
CA TYR A 96 9.92 -3.00 -19.59
C TYR A 96 9.31 -1.66 -19.16
N ILE A 97 9.01 -0.80 -20.13
CA ILE A 97 8.33 0.48 -19.94
C ILE A 97 6.87 0.29 -20.37
N SER A 98 5.93 0.45 -19.44
CA SER A 98 4.50 0.49 -19.76
C SER A 98 4.10 1.88 -20.27
N GLU A 99 3.19 1.90 -21.23
CA GLU A 99 2.52 3.11 -21.71
C GLU A 99 1.43 3.59 -20.74
N ASP A 100 0.97 2.73 -19.83
CA ASP A 100 -0.01 3.09 -18.82
C ASP A 100 0.61 4.05 -17.80
N PRO A 101 0.12 5.30 -17.67
CA PRO A 101 0.67 6.27 -16.75
C PRO A 101 0.44 5.83 -15.30
N ILE A 102 1.25 6.36 -14.38
CA ILE A 102 1.08 6.16 -12.94
C ILE A 102 0.76 7.50 -12.26
N ASP A 103 0.07 7.46 -11.12
CA ASP A 103 -0.08 8.65 -10.28
C ASP A 103 1.30 9.23 -9.90
N PRO A 104 1.47 10.56 -9.92
CA PRO A 104 2.80 11.16 -9.74
C PRO A 104 3.34 11.05 -8.31
N TYR A 105 2.48 10.81 -7.32
CA TYR A 105 2.84 10.77 -5.91
C TYR A 105 2.25 9.54 -5.21
N ILE A 106 2.88 9.16 -4.10
CA ILE A 106 2.33 8.22 -3.12
C ILE A 106 2.29 8.87 -1.74
N ALA A 107 1.29 8.53 -0.94
CA ALA A 107 1.15 8.90 0.45
C ALA A 107 1.27 7.67 1.33
N TYR A 108 1.84 7.82 2.53
CA TYR A 108 1.99 6.73 3.48
C TYR A 108 2.25 7.24 4.89
N ARG A 109 2.02 6.38 5.86
CA ARG A 109 2.47 6.57 7.24
C ARG A 109 3.85 5.94 7.44
N LEU A 110 4.73 6.67 8.11
CA LEU A 110 6.00 6.15 8.62
C LEU A 110 5.90 5.88 10.11
N ILE A 111 6.08 4.62 10.49
CA ILE A 111 5.91 4.13 11.85
C ILE A 111 7.02 3.13 12.21
N GLU A 112 7.38 3.04 13.48
CA GLU A 112 8.27 1.97 13.96
C GLU A 112 7.59 0.60 13.77
N PRO A 113 8.34 -0.46 13.44
CA PRO A 113 7.76 -1.76 13.10
C PRO A 113 7.01 -2.36 14.28
N GLY A 114 7.32 -1.95 15.52
CA GLY A 114 6.64 -2.42 16.71
C GLY A 114 5.26 -1.81 16.97
N TYR A 115 4.85 -0.81 16.18
CA TYR A 115 3.59 -0.05 16.35
C TYR A 115 3.37 0.53 17.76
N GLU A 116 4.45 0.65 18.54
CA GLU A 116 4.49 0.96 19.98
C GLU A 116 4.86 2.42 20.26
N SER A 117 5.60 3.06 19.35
CA SER A 117 6.12 4.42 19.55
C SER A 117 5.18 5.46 18.96
N TRP A 118 4.42 6.11 19.85
CA TRP A 118 3.48 7.17 19.51
C TRP A 118 4.14 8.54 19.43
N ARG A 119 5.47 8.66 19.50
CA ARG A 119 6.13 9.99 19.61
C ARG A 119 6.67 10.56 18.30
N ASN A 120 6.73 9.78 17.22
CA ASN A 120 7.28 10.24 15.93
C ASN A 120 6.56 9.64 14.71
N ILE A 121 5.23 9.60 14.72
CA ILE A 121 4.43 9.17 13.57
C ILE A 121 4.29 10.32 12.58
N VAL A 122 4.51 10.03 11.30
CA VAL A 122 4.45 11.00 10.22
C VAL A 122 3.62 10.45 9.08
N LEU A 123 2.64 11.23 8.62
CA LEU A 123 2.08 11.05 7.28
C LEU A 123 2.99 11.80 6.31
N ALA A 124 3.59 11.05 5.41
CA ALA A 124 4.54 11.53 4.42
C ALA A 124 4.01 11.24 3.02
N GLN A 125 4.62 11.91 2.05
CA GLN A 125 4.39 11.65 0.64
C GLN A 125 5.71 11.60 -0.09
N ARG A 126 5.70 10.99 -1.27
CA ARG A 126 6.85 10.95 -2.15
C ARG A 126 6.43 11.06 -3.60
N GLU A 127 7.18 11.86 -4.36
CA GLU A 127 7.09 11.92 -5.81
C GLU A 127 7.72 10.66 -6.44
N LEU A 128 7.00 9.99 -7.34
CA LEU A 128 7.46 8.76 -8.00
C LEU A 128 8.50 9.02 -9.10
N ALA A 129 8.47 10.20 -9.72
CA ALA A 129 9.46 10.61 -10.73
C ALA A 129 10.83 10.97 -10.12
N SER A 130 10.92 11.10 -8.80
CA SER A 130 12.16 11.43 -8.10
C SER A 130 12.31 10.67 -6.77
N TYR A 131 13.27 11.11 -5.94
CA TYR A 131 13.46 10.61 -4.59
C TYR A 131 12.99 11.61 -3.53
N LYS A 132 12.27 12.67 -3.93
CA LYS A 132 11.79 13.74 -3.04
C LYS A 132 10.67 13.19 -2.15
N GLU A 133 10.97 13.01 -0.88
CA GLU A 133 10.02 12.70 0.19
C GLU A 133 9.76 13.97 1.01
N SER A 134 8.49 14.27 1.29
CA SER A 134 8.08 15.41 2.11
C SER A 134 7.06 14.98 3.16
N ARG A 135 6.90 15.80 4.20
CA ARG A 135 5.95 15.54 5.29
C ARG A 135 4.65 16.28 5.02
N MET A 136 3.53 15.62 5.28
CA MET A 136 2.20 16.22 5.20
C MET A 136 1.72 16.65 6.58
N VAL A 137 1.85 15.78 7.58
CA VAL A 137 1.51 16.04 8.98
C VAL A 137 2.26 15.08 9.89
N SER A 138 2.62 15.54 11.08
CA SER A 138 3.18 14.70 12.14
C SER A 138 2.27 14.70 13.37
N ASN A 139 2.39 13.66 14.20
CA ASN A 139 1.72 13.64 15.50
C ASN A 139 2.26 14.64 16.53
N ARG A 140 3.29 15.44 16.19
CA ARG A 140 3.63 16.61 17.02
C ARG A 140 2.50 17.64 16.99
N ALA A 141 1.68 17.62 15.95
CA ALA A 141 0.55 18.52 15.80
C ALA A 141 -0.62 18.23 16.76
N ASN A 142 -0.66 17.08 17.45
CA ASN A 142 -1.74 16.71 18.36
C ASN A 142 -1.21 16.15 19.70
N ASP A 143 -0.15 16.76 20.23
CA ASP A 143 0.48 16.38 21.52
C ASP A 143 0.98 14.92 21.59
N GLY A 144 1.39 14.35 20.44
CA GLY A 144 1.86 12.97 20.34
C GLY A 144 0.74 11.93 20.15
N GLY A 145 -0.50 12.36 19.91
CA GLY A 145 -1.60 11.48 19.56
C GLY A 145 -1.40 10.79 18.20
N CYS A 146 -1.84 9.54 18.02
CA CYS A 146 -1.64 8.87 16.74
C CYS A 146 -2.31 9.61 15.58
N VAL A 147 -1.57 9.78 14.48
CA VAL A 147 -2.08 10.17 13.17
C VAL A 147 -2.08 8.92 12.29
N ASN A 148 -3.26 8.42 11.93
CA ASN A 148 -3.40 7.13 11.25
C ASN A 148 -4.61 7.08 10.30
N CYS A 149 -4.64 6.02 9.50
CA CYS A 149 -5.69 5.65 8.55
C CYS A 149 -6.07 6.84 7.69
N HIS A 150 -5.04 7.49 7.14
CA HIS A 150 -5.27 8.47 6.10
C HIS A 150 -5.84 7.79 4.86
N THR A 151 -6.71 8.51 4.17
CA THR A 151 -7.22 8.14 2.85
C THR A 151 -7.63 9.40 2.11
N PHE A 152 -7.70 9.30 0.79
CA PHE A 152 -7.99 10.40 -0.12
C PHE A 152 -9.26 10.12 -0.90
N ASP A 153 -10.01 11.17 -1.20
CA ASP A 153 -11.18 11.10 -2.09
C ASP A 153 -10.69 10.87 -3.53
N GLY A 154 -10.70 9.62 -3.99
CA GLY A 154 -10.25 9.24 -5.33
C GLY A 154 -8.81 9.69 -5.65
N GLY A 155 -7.91 9.69 -4.64
CA GLY A 155 -6.52 10.14 -4.78
C GLY A 155 -6.34 11.66 -4.87
N ASN A 156 -7.35 12.47 -4.56
CA ASN A 156 -7.27 13.93 -4.63
C ASN A 156 -6.37 14.52 -3.53
N PRO A 157 -5.26 15.21 -3.86
CA PRO A 157 -4.31 15.73 -2.85
C PRO A 157 -4.87 16.87 -1.99
N GLY A 158 -5.97 17.49 -2.42
CA GLY A 158 -6.68 18.53 -1.67
C GLY A 158 -7.85 18.00 -0.85
N ARG A 159 -8.27 16.74 -1.01
CA ARG A 159 -9.40 16.14 -0.29
C ARG A 159 -8.99 14.85 0.38
N MET A 160 -8.71 14.94 1.68
CA MET A 160 -8.26 13.79 2.46
C MET A 160 -8.86 13.80 3.85
N LEU A 161 -8.80 12.65 4.51
CA LEU A 161 -9.07 12.56 5.92
C LEU A 161 -7.99 11.72 6.61
N PHE A 162 -7.86 11.89 7.92
CA PHE A 162 -7.08 10.99 8.77
C PHE A 162 -7.59 11.09 10.21
N HIS A 163 -7.29 10.08 11.02
CA HIS A 163 -7.65 10.07 12.42
C HIS A 163 -6.53 10.66 13.27
N ALA A 164 -6.89 11.62 14.13
CA ALA A 164 -6.05 12.11 15.20
C ALA A 164 -6.59 11.58 16.53
N ARG A 165 -5.89 10.64 17.15
CA ARG A 165 -6.33 10.00 18.41
C ARG A 165 -5.83 10.77 19.64
N GLY A 166 -6.61 10.77 20.71
CA GLY A 166 -6.27 11.44 21.98
C GLY A 166 -7.52 11.94 22.70
N ALA A 167 -7.37 12.60 23.85
CA ALA A 167 -8.50 13.10 24.65
C ALA A 167 -9.37 14.13 23.91
N LYS A 168 -8.77 14.91 23.00
CA LYS A 168 -9.45 15.84 22.09
C LYS A 168 -9.48 15.32 20.64
N GLY A 169 -9.29 14.01 20.46
CA GLY A 169 -9.14 13.38 19.15
C GLY A 169 -10.44 13.32 18.35
N GLY A 170 -10.30 13.05 17.06
CA GLY A 170 -11.39 12.91 16.11
C GLY A 170 -10.88 12.59 14.71
N THR A 171 -11.76 12.67 13.73
CA THR A 171 -11.40 12.55 12.31
C THR A 171 -11.21 13.95 11.76
N ILE A 172 -10.03 14.22 11.21
CA ILE A 172 -9.75 15.48 10.52
C ILE A 172 -10.09 15.28 9.06
N PHE A 173 -10.98 16.12 8.55
CA PHE A 173 -11.25 16.28 7.13
C PHE A 173 -10.52 17.52 6.60
N ILE A 174 -9.91 17.37 5.44
CA ILE A 174 -9.19 18.42 4.73
C ILE A 174 -9.87 18.62 3.38
N GLU A 175 -10.23 19.87 3.10
CA GLU A 175 -10.74 20.31 1.79
C GLU A 175 -10.00 21.59 1.38
N GLY A 176 -8.91 21.41 0.63
CA GLY A 176 -8.02 22.47 0.17
C GLY A 176 -7.34 23.21 1.31
N ASP A 177 -7.95 24.29 1.77
CA ASP A 177 -7.45 25.11 2.86
C ASP A 177 -8.32 25.02 4.14
N GLU A 178 -9.44 24.32 4.06
CA GLU A 178 -10.36 24.14 5.17
C GLU A 178 -10.07 22.83 5.89
N LEU A 179 -10.04 22.89 7.23
CA LEU A 179 -9.81 21.74 8.09
C LEU A 179 -10.96 21.64 9.09
N ARG A 180 -11.62 20.48 9.15
CA ARG A 180 -12.72 20.20 10.06
C ARG A 180 -12.35 19.02 10.96
N LEU A 181 -12.40 19.21 12.28
CA LEU A 181 -12.28 18.12 13.25
C LEU A 181 -13.68 17.62 13.58
N ILE A 182 -14.01 16.42 13.12
CA ILE A 182 -15.33 15.80 13.31
C ILE A 182 -15.21 14.69 14.35
N ASN A 183 -16.04 14.77 15.38
CA ASN A 183 -16.22 13.67 16.33
C ASN A 183 -17.28 12.72 15.77
N LEU A 184 -16.87 11.50 15.41
CA LEU A 184 -17.76 10.48 14.84
C LEU A 184 -18.66 9.79 15.89
N ALA A 185 -18.43 10.02 17.19
CA ALA A 185 -19.20 9.41 18.28
C ALA A 185 -20.60 10.03 18.48
N GLN A 186 -21.16 10.71 17.47
CA GLN A 186 -22.53 11.27 17.50
C GLN A 186 -23.59 10.16 17.67
N VAL A 187 -23.28 8.96 17.18
CA VAL A 187 -24.17 7.78 17.19
C VAL A 187 -23.91 6.82 18.36
N GLY A 188 -23.16 7.28 19.37
CA GLY A 188 -22.97 6.56 20.63
C GLY A 188 -21.54 6.62 21.16
N PRO A 189 -21.35 6.49 22.48
CA PRO A 189 -20.03 6.43 23.09
C PRO A 189 -19.25 5.23 22.55
N LYS A 190 -17.95 5.42 22.29
CA LYS A 190 -17.00 4.45 21.70
C LYS A 190 -17.12 4.20 20.19
N ARG A 191 -18.06 4.83 19.48
CA ARG A 191 -18.12 4.73 18.00
C ARG A 191 -17.20 5.76 17.34
N GLN A 192 -15.95 5.38 17.09
CA GLN A 192 -14.95 6.20 16.39
C GLN A 192 -14.53 5.52 15.10
N GLY A 193 -14.41 6.27 14.01
CA GLY A 193 -13.94 5.69 12.74
C GLY A 193 -12.50 5.19 12.83
N VAL A 194 -12.22 4.00 12.27
CA VAL A 194 -10.91 3.35 12.18
C VAL A 194 -10.49 3.15 10.73
N TYR A 195 -11.25 2.39 9.94
CA TYR A 195 -10.99 2.20 8.52
C TYR A 195 -12.01 2.96 7.68
N PRO A 196 -11.60 4.04 7.00
CA PRO A 196 -12.47 4.84 6.15
C PRO A 196 -12.56 4.32 4.70
N ALA A 197 -13.69 4.58 4.04
CA ALA A 197 -13.86 4.44 2.60
C ALA A 197 -14.73 5.57 2.04
N TRP A 198 -14.13 6.39 1.18
CA TRP A 198 -14.83 7.45 0.44
C TRP A 198 -15.73 6.84 -0.63
N HIS A 199 -17.01 7.18 -0.61
CA HIS A 199 -17.93 6.83 -1.69
C HIS A 199 -17.52 7.61 -2.96
N PRO A 200 -17.57 7.02 -4.17
CA PRO A 200 -17.12 7.66 -5.41
C PRO A 200 -17.80 9.01 -5.73
N SER A 201 -19.01 9.26 -5.20
CA SER A 201 -19.68 10.57 -5.30
C SER A 201 -19.00 11.70 -4.52
N GLY A 202 -18.07 11.39 -3.62
CA GLY A 202 -17.37 12.35 -2.76
C GLY A 202 -18.22 12.98 -1.66
N ARG A 203 -19.48 12.55 -1.49
CA ARG A 203 -20.42 13.02 -0.45
C ARG A 203 -20.39 12.16 0.81
N TYR A 204 -20.27 10.84 0.66
CA TYR A 204 -20.37 9.91 1.77
C TYR A 204 -19.02 9.30 2.12
N VAL A 205 -18.82 9.00 3.40
CA VAL A 205 -17.71 8.19 3.87
C VAL A 205 -18.24 7.13 4.83
N VAL A 206 -17.96 5.86 4.55
CA VAL A 206 -18.20 4.79 5.51
C VAL A 206 -16.96 4.60 6.37
N PHE A 207 -17.16 4.40 7.66
CA PHE A 207 -16.10 4.02 8.58
C PHE A 207 -16.46 2.70 9.25
N SER A 208 -15.49 1.81 9.38
CA SER A 208 -15.55 0.84 10.47
C SER A 208 -15.27 1.55 11.79
N SER A 209 -15.86 1.07 12.88
CA SER A 209 -15.66 1.57 14.23
C SER A 209 -15.26 0.44 15.15
N ASN A 210 -13.99 0.36 15.52
CA ASN A 210 -13.42 -0.82 16.18
C ASN A 210 -12.89 -0.50 17.58
N ASP A 211 -13.09 -1.42 18.55
CA ASP A 211 -12.35 -1.44 19.82
C ASP A 211 -11.01 -2.18 19.65
N THR A 212 -10.07 -1.51 18.99
CA THR A 212 -8.78 -2.08 18.63
C THR A 212 -7.83 -2.18 19.82
N ARG A 213 -7.29 -3.38 20.00
CA ARG A 213 -6.29 -3.76 21.00
C ARG A 213 -5.07 -4.33 20.33
N GLN A 214 -3.96 -4.31 21.05
CA GLN A 214 -2.71 -4.92 20.61
C GLN A 214 -2.20 -5.85 21.71
N CYS A 215 -1.60 -6.97 21.31
CA CYS A 215 -0.85 -7.81 22.22
C CYS A 215 0.51 -8.17 21.63
N PHE A 216 1.42 -8.56 22.52
CA PHE A 216 2.77 -8.95 22.18
C PHE A 216 2.92 -10.43 22.45
N THR A 217 3.47 -11.17 21.50
CA THR A 217 3.66 -12.61 21.63
C THR A 217 5.14 -12.94 21.81
N ILE A 218 5.42 -14.06 22.48
CA ILE A 218 6.76 -14.63 22.57
C ILE A 218 6.94 -15.58 21.37
N ASN A 219 6.80 -15.05 20.15
CA ASN A 219 7.05 -15.76 18.89
C ASN A 219 8.03 -14.92 18.06
N GLU A 220 9.08 -15.55 17.54
CA GLU A 220 10.11 -14.88 16.75
C GLU A 220 9.57 -14.24 15.46
N PHE A 221 8.46 -14.78 14.91
CA PHE A 221 7.95 -14.37 13.59
C PHE A 221 6.72 -13.47 13.64
N GLN A 222 5.98 -13.45 14.75
CA GLN A 222 4.74 -12.68 14.91
C GLN A 222 4.73 -11.95 16.27
N PRO A 223 5.69 -11.04 16.51
CA PRO A 223 5.88 -10.40 17.80
C PRO A 223 4.68 -9.56 18.24
N ILE A 224 3.84 -9.12 17.29
CA ILE A 224 2.68 -8.27 17.51
C ILE A 224 1.47 -8.87 16.83
N GLU A 225 0.36 -8.80 17.55
CA GLU A 225 -0.96 -9.01 17.00
C GLU A 225 -1.85 -7.82 17.33
N VAL A 226 -2.71 -7.43 16.38
CA VAL A 226 -3.75 -6.43 16.58
C VAL A 226 -5.09 -7.10 16.36
N TYR A 227 -6.01 -6.88 17.29
CA TYR A 227 -7.32 -7.50 17.26
C TYR A 227 -8.36 -6.51 17.75
N ASP A 228 -9.60 -6.72 17.35
CA ASP A 228 -10.73 -5.90 17.76
C ASP A 228 -11.59 -6.72 18.73
N ASN A 229 -11.99 -6.13 19.87
CA ASN A 229 -12.98 -6.76 20.75
C ASN A 229 -14.41 -6.62 20.22
N PHE A 230 -14.61 -5.67 19.31
CA PHE A 230 -15.89 -5.24 18.80
C PHE A 230 -15.64 -4.38 17.55
N SER A 231 -16.51 -4.47 16.54
CA SER A 231 -16.56 -3.50 15.45
C SER A 231 -17.94 -3.41 14.82
N ASP A 232 -18.28 -2.20 14.34
CA ASP A 232 -19.51 -1.89 13.58
C ASP A 232 -19.15 -1.01 12.36
N MET A 233 -20.14 -0.72 11.50
CA MET A 233 -20.04 0.29 10.44
C MET A 233 -20.91 1.52 10.68
N ILE A 234 -20.39 2.69 10.32
CA ILE A 234 -21.11 3.98 10.37
C ILE A 234 -20.96 4.73 9.04
N LEU A 235 -22.01 5.46 8.65
CA LEU A 235 -22.05 6.32 7.48
C LEU A 235 -21.95 7.78 7.88
N MET A 236 -21.04 8.53 7.29
CA MET A 236 -20.94 9.98 7.39
C MET A 236 -21.44 10.61 6.09
N ASP A 237 -22.40 11.54 6.19
CA ASP A 237 -22.81 12.41 5.10
C ASP A 237 -22.14 13.77 5.27
N LEU A 238 -21.23 14.11 4.35
CA LEU A 238 -20.45 15.35 4.39
C LEU A 238 -21.25 16.58 3.97
N GLN A 239 -22.43 16.40 3.38
CA GLN A 239 -23.30 17.53 3.02
C GLN A 239 -24.09 18.02 4.22
N THR A 240 -24.53 17.11 5.09
CA THR A 240 -25.35 17.40 6.27
C THR A 240 -24.56 17.38 7.58
N ASP A 241 -23.30 16.96 7.54
CA ASP A 241 -22.43 16.71 8.70
C ASP A 241 -23.04 15.73 9.72
N SER A 242 -23.84 14.78 9.24
CA SER A 242 -24.51 13.78 10.07
C SER A 242 -23.84 12.42 9.99
N VAL A 243 -23.70 11.78 11.15
CA VAL A 243 -23.29 10.38 11.26
C VAL A 243 -24.52 9.51 11.53
N THR A 244 -24.65 8.40 10.80
CA THR A 244 -25.74 7.42 10.95
C THR A 244 -25.14 6.03 11.13
N LEU A 245 -25.80 5.21 11.95
CA LEU A 245 -25.51 3.77 12.02
C LEU A 245 -26.00 3.07 10.77
N ILE A 246 -25.41 1.93 10.47
CA ILE A 246 -25.89 1.06 9.40
C ILE A 246 -26.48 -0.16 10.10
N PRO A 247 -27.81 -0.21 10.35
CA PRO A 247 -28.42 -1.26 11.18
C PRO A 247 -28.13 -2.68 10.69
N GLN A 248 -28.00 -2.86 9.38
CA GLN A 248 -27.64 -4.13 8.74
C GLN A 248 -26.22 -4.61 9.08
N LEU A 249 -25.34 -3.69 9.49
CA LEU A 249 -23.90 -3.88 9.72
C LEU A 249 -23.50 -3.39 11.13
N SER A 250 -24.36 -3.61 12.11
CA SER A 250 -24.15 -3.21 13.51
C SER A 250 -24.75 -4.23 14.48
N LEU A 251 -24.63 -5.52 14.16
CA LEU A 251 -25.14 -6.61 14.97
C LEU A 251 -24.09 -7.01 16.02
N GLU A 252 -24.48 -7.11 17.29
CA GLU A 252 -23.56 -7.49 18.38
C GLU A 252 -22.93 -8.89 18.21
N SER A 253 -23.54 -9.76 17.39
CA SER A 253 -23.03 -11.08 17.06
C SER A 253 -21.99 -11.09 15.94
N GLN A 254 -21.71 -9.94 15.33
CA GLN A 254 -20.79 -9.78 14.21
C GLN A 254 -19.76 -8.70 14.53
N MET A 255 -18.70 -8.70 13.74
CA MET A 255 -17.64 -7.71 13.74
C MET A 255 -17.41 -7.27 12.31
N GLU A 256 -17.95 -6.11 11.91
CA GLU A 256 -17.77 -5.57 10.55
C GLU A 256 -16.59 -4.59 10.45
N THR A 257 -15.83 -4.67 9.37
CA THR A 257 -14.63 -3.85 9.15
C THR A 257 -14.25 -3.72 7.67
N PHE A 258 -13.19 -2.96 7.39
CA PHE A 258 -12.55 -2.78 6.07
C PHE A 258 -13.52 -2.46 4.91
N PRO A 259 -14.26 -1.35 4.98
CA PRO A 259 -15.15 -0.94 3.90
C PRO A 259 -14.37 -0.61 2.61
N ALA A 260 -14.99 -0.86 1.46
CA ALA A 260 -14.52 -0.49 0.13
C ALA A 260 -15.68 -0.41 -0.86
N TRP A 261 -15.68 0.59 -1.73
CA TRP A 261 -16.77 0.81 -2.68
C TRP A 261 -16.48 0.18 -4.04
N SER A 262 -17.53 -0.26 -4.72
CA SER A 262 -17.50 -0.43 -6.17
C SER A 262 -17.20 0.91 -6.86
N GLU A 263 -16.67 0.84 -8.08
CA GLU A 263 -16.29 2.04 -8.85
C GLU A 263 -17.48 2.99 -9.11
N ASP A 264 -18.67 2.44 -9.27
CA ASP A 264 -19.92 3.17 -9.47
C ASP A 264 -20.60 3.60 -8.14
N GLY A 265 -20.10 3.12 -6.99
CA GLY A 265 -20.64 3.39 -5.66
C GLY A 265 -21.92 2.63 -5.31
N SER A 266 -22.44 1.77 -6.20
CA SER A 266 -23.69 1.04 -5.96
C SER A 266 -23.57 -0.10 -4.95
N THR A 267 -22.35 -0.56 -4.67
CA THR A 267 -22.07 -1.71 -3.80
C THR A 267 -20.97 -1.36 -2.81
N LEU A 268 -21.22 -1.63 -1.52
CA LEU A 268 -20.18 -1.65 -0.49
C LEU A 268 -19.68 -3.08 -0.32
N TYR A 269 -18.39 -3.29 -0.52
CA TYR A 269 -17.65 -4.48 -0.10
C TYR A 269 -17.06 -4.24 1.29
N PHE A 270 -17.05 -5.27 2.11
CA PHE A 270 -16.52 -5.18 3.47
C PHE A 270 -16.15 -6.57 4.00
N CYS A 271 -15.61 -6.61 5.21
CA CYS A 271 -15.29 -7.83 5.91
C CYS A 271 -16.19 -8.01 7.14
N SER A 272 -16.67 -9.22 7.40
CA SER A 272 -17.42 -9.55 8.62
C SER A 272 -16.96 -10.88 9.22
N ALA A 273 -16.91 -10.96 10.54
CA ALA A 273 -16.63 -12.17 11.30
C ALA A 273 -17.61 -12.32 12.45
N ALA A 274 -17.93 -13.56 12.81
CA ALA A 274 -18.69 -13.82 14.04
C ALA A 274 -17.94 -13.26 15.26
N ALA A 275 -18.67 -12.62 16.17
CA ALA A 275 -18.10 -12.10 17.40
C ALA A 275 -17.53 -13.23 18.26
N VAL A 276 -16.29 -13.05 18.74
CA VAL A 276 -15.58 -14.05 19.54
C VAL A 276 -15.36 -13.50 20.95
N GLU A 277 -15.82 -14.22 21.96
CA GLU A 277 -15.51 -13.86 23.35
C GLU A 277 -14.02 -14.02 23.66
N TYR A 278 -13.48 -13.07 24.44
CA TYR A 278 -12.07 -13.08 24.86
C TYR A 278 -11.10 -13.19 23.67
N VAL A 279 -11.26 -12.30 22.68
CA VAL A 279 -10.48 -12.30 21.42
C VAL A 279 -8.98 -12.44 21.64
N ALA A 280 -8.41 -11.80 22.67
CA ALA A 280 -7.00 -11.91 23.00
C ALA A 280 -6.50 -13.38 23.11
N ASN A 281 -7.33 -14.26 23.68
CA ASN A 281 -7.05 -15.67 23.88
C ASN A 281 -7.56 -16.55 22.72
N ASN A 282 -8.55 -16.07 21.96
CA ASN A 282 -9.24 -16.82 20.92
C ASN A 282 -9.01 -16.28 19.50
N ARG A 283 -8.01 -15.40 19.28
CA ARG A 283 -7.74 -14.73 18.01
C ARG A 283 -7.69 -15.65 16.78
N GLY A 284 -7.17 -16.88 16.95
CA GLY A 284 -7.11 -17.88 15.90
C GLY A 284 -8.46 -18.45 15.44
N LYS A 285 -9.57 -18.02 16.07
CA LYS A 285 -10.96 -18.35 15.70
C LYS A 285 -11.67 -17.19 15.02
N VAL A 286 -11.00 -16.05 14.84
CA VAL A 286 -11.59 -14.88 14.20
C VAL A 286 -11.32 -14.97 12.71
N HIS A 287 -12.36 -15.26 11.94
CA HIS A 287 -12.28 -15.50 10.50
C HIS A 287 -13.17 -14.50 9.77
N TYR A 288 -12.56 -13.45 9.21
CA TYR A 288 -13.29 -12.46 8.44
C TYR A 288 -13.57 -12.97 7.03
N ARG A 289 -14.81 -12.81 6.59
CA ARG A 289 -15.26 -13.19 5.24
C ARG A 289 -15.47 -11.96 4.40
N LEU A 290 -15.29 -12.09 3.09
CA LEU A 290 -15.63 -11.05 2.13
C LEU A 290 -17.15 -10.97 1.99
N MET A 291 -17.69 -9.78 2.19
CA MET A 291 -19.12 -9.50 2.16
C MET A 291 -19.44 -8.37 1.17
N SER A 292 -20.69 -8.27 0.73
CA SER A 292 -21.21 -7.10 0.04
C SER A 292 -22.63 -6.71 0.48
N ILE A 293 -23.00 -5.46 0.24
CA ILE A 293 -24.35 -4.92 0.42
C ILE A 293 -24.60 -3.79 -0.59
N GLY A 294 -25.84 -3.64 -1.05
CA GLY A 294 -26.23 -2.59 -2.00
C GLY A 294 -26.34 -1.22 -1.34
N PHE A 295 -26.16 -0.15 -2.13
CA PHE A 295 -26.28 1.23 -1.69
C PHE A 295 -26.94 2.10 -2.76
N GLU A 296 -28.00 2.80 -2.38
CA GLU A 296 -28.77 3.69 -3.26
C GLU A 296 -29.17 4.95 -2.48
N ASP A 297 -28.92 6.13 -3.07
CA ASP A 297 -29.36 7.43 -2.54
C ASP A 297 -29.09 7.69 -1.04
N GLY A 298 -27.93 7.25 -0.54
CA GLY A 298 -27.56 7.45 0.86
C GLY A 298 -28.07 6.35 1.81
N GLN A 299 -28.66 5.27 1.29
CA GLN A 299 -29.22 4.18 2.07
C GLN A 299 -28.66 2.83 1.65
N PHE A 300 -28.50 1.93 2.61
CA PHE A 300 -28.13 0.54 2.37
C PHE A 300 -29.35 -0.29 2.01
N VAL A 301 -29.27 -1.03 0.91
CA VAL A 301 -30.38 -1.77 0.30
C VAL A 301 -30.10 -3.26 0.34
N GLY A 302 -31.10 -4.03 0.77
CA GLY A 302 -31.02 -5.48 0.91
C GLY A 302 -30.28 -5.93 2.17
N GLU A 303 -29.93 -7.22 2.17
CA GLU A 303 -29.20 -7.87 3.27
C GLU A 303 -27.74 -8.11 2.89
N PRO A 304 -26.82 -8.12 3.87
CA PRO A 304 -25.43 -8.54 3.66
C PRO A 304 -25.32 -9.91 2.97
N LYS A 305 -24.51 -9.98 1.91
CA LYS A 305 -24.22 -11.20 1.16
C LYS A 305 -22.77 -11.62 1.38
N GLU A 306 -22.57 -12.87 1.77
CA GLU A 306 -21.24 -13.49 1.81
C GLU A 306 -20.78 -13.83 0.39
N LEU A 307 -19.53 -13.48 0.06
CA LEU A 307 -18.93 -13.68 -1.26
C LEU A 307 -17.81 -14.72 -1.23
N PHE A 308 -16.95 -14.69 -0.20
CA PHE A 308 -15.81 -15.58 -0.09
C PHE A 308 -15.32 -15.70 1.36
N GLY A 309 -14.82 -16.89 1.71
CA GLY A 309 -14.19 -17.20 3.00
C GLY A 309 -14.95 -18.27 3.79
N ASP A 310 -14.25 -18.92 4.70
CA ASP A 310 -14.79 -19.90 5.64
C ASP A 310 -13.97 -19.86 6.94
N ASP A 311 -14.15 -20.85 7.82
CA ASP A 311 -13.46 -20.91 9.12
C ASP A 311 -12.00 -21.39 9.01
N SER A 312 -11.45 -21.52 7.80
CA SER A 312 -10.04 -21.85 7.55
C SER A 312 -9.18 -20.63 7.21
N CYS A 313 -9.80 -19.47 6.92
CA CYS A 313 -9.09 -18.27 6.49
C CYS A 313 -9.69 -16.98 7.06
N SER A 314 -9.05 -15.86 6.76
CA SER A 314 -9.52 -14.51 7.06
C SER A 314 -9.15 -13.56 5.94
N VAL A 315 -10.08 -12.68 5.61
CA VAL A 315 -9.99 -11.67 4.54
C VAL A 315 -9.77 -10.29 5.15
N SER A 316 -8.86 -9.51 4.57
CA SER A 316 -8.61 -8.13 4.98
C SER A 316 -8.46 -7.19 3.77
N PHE A 317 -8.85 -5.93 3.97
CA PHE A 317 -8.63 -4.83 3.03
C PHE A 317 -9.14 -5.08 1.58
N PRO A 318 -10.43 -5.38 1.35
CA PRO A 318 -10.95 -5.46 -0.02
C PRO A 318 -10.73 -4.14 -0.76
N ARG A 319 -10.33 -4.21 -2.03
CA ARG A 319 -10.12 -3.06 -2.93
C ARG A 319 -10.58 -3.41 -4.34
N VAL A 320 -11.62 -2.72 -4.81
CA VAL A 320 -12.25 -2.99 -6.10
C VAL A 320 -11.49 -2.33 -7.24
N ASN A 321 -11.31 -3.05 -8.35
CA ASN A 321 -10.80 -2.52 -9.62
C ASN A 321 -11.14 -3.50 -10.75
N ASP A 322 -11.64 -3.00 -11.88
CA ASP A 322 -11.77 -3.76 -13.14
C ASP A 322 -12.62 -5.05 -13.00
N GLY A 323 -13.70 -5.01 -12.21
CA GLY A 323 -14.55 -6.17 -11.98
C GLY A 323 -13.98 -7.23 -11.01
N TYR A 324 -12.88 -6.90 -10.33
CA TYR A 324 -12.29 -7.75 -9.30
C TYR A 324 -12.23 -7.04 -7.94
N VAL A 325 -12.17 -7.84 -6.87
CA VAL A 325 -11.80 -7.38 -5.53
C VAL A 325 -10.45 -7.97 -5.17
N LEU A 326 -9.43 -7.12 -5.02
CA LEU A 326 -8.13 -7.50 -4.46
C LEU A 326 -8.21 -7.43 -2.94
N PHE A 327 -7.76 -8.46 -2.23
CA PHE A 327 -7.76 -8.53 -0.77
C PHE A 327 -6.54 -9.29 -0.24
N THR A 328 -6.24 -9.13 1.06
CA THR A 328 -5.24 -9.95 1.75
C THR A 328 -5.94 -11.17 2.35
N HIS A 329 -5.46 -12.37 2.00
CA HIS A 329 -5.87 -13.66 2.56
C HIS A 329 -4.89 -14.07 3.66
N THR A 330 -5.40 -14.53 4.81
CA THR A 330 -4.61 -15.00 5.96
C THR A 330 -5.28 -16.17 6.65
N GLY A 331 -4.62 -16.79 7.64
CA GLY A 331 -5.25 -17.84 8.45
C GLY A 331 -6.33 -17.33 9.42
N PHE A 332 -6.17 -16.13 10.00
CA PHE A 332 -7.09 -15.57 10.99
C PHE A 332 -6.85 -14.06 11.21
N GLY A 333 -7.79 -13.39 11.87
CA GLY A 333 -7.62 -12.06 12.45
C GLY A 333 -7.71 -10.91 11.44
N THR A 334 -7.23 -9.73 11.85
CA THR A 334 -7.31 -8.45 11.10
C THR A 334 -5.96 -7.78 10.88
N PHE A 335 -4.85 -8.40 11.29
CA PHE A 335 -3.52 -7.79 11.22
C PHE A 335 -2.52 -8.64 10.41
N PRO A 336 -2.81 -8.85 9.12
CA PRO A 336 -2.09 -9.79 8.26
C PRO A 336 -0.60 -9.48 8.08
N ILE A 337 -0.15 -8.25 8.33
CA ILE A 337 1.23 -7.83 8.03
C ILE A 337 2.30 -8.58 8.86
N TRP A 338 1.94 -9.34 9.90
CA TRP A 338 2.85 -10.20 10.66
C TRP A 338 2.64 -11.70 10.43
N HIS A 339 1.75 -12.07 9.51
CA HIS A 339 1.48 -13.43 9.10
C HIS A 339 2.30 -13.73 7.84
N ASN A 340 3.29 -14.62 7.92
CA ASN A 340 4.15 -14.89 6.74
C ASN A 340 3.36 -15.48 5.57
N GLU A 341 2.24 -16.15 5.86
CA GLU A 341 1.30 -16.69 4.89
C GLU A 341 0.29 -15.67 4.33
N ALA A 342 0.41 -14.39 4.70
CA ALA A 342 -0.47 -13.36 4.20
C ALA A 342 -0.18 -13.06 2.73
N ASP A 343 -1.13 -13.46 1.87
CA ASP A 343 -1.02 -13.36 0.43
C ASP A 343 -2.09 -12.43 -0.14
N LEU A 344 -1.79 -11.78 -1.26
CA LEU A 344 -2.76 -11.06 -2.06
C LEU A 344 -3.55 -12.04 -2.93
N TRP A 345 -4.87 -11.90 -2.90
CA TRP A 345 -5.86 -12.71 -3.62
C TRP A 345 -6.84 -11.82 -4.37
N MET A 346 -7.35 -12.34 -5.49
CA MET A 346 -8.35 -11.70 -6.33
C MET A 346 -9.66 -12.47 -6.23
N TYR A 347 -10.78 -11.76 -6.17
CA TYR A 347 -12.13 -12.28 -6.33
C TYR A 347 -12.76 -11.69 -7.60
N ASN A 348 -13.15 -12.54 -8.55
CA ASN A 348 -13.87 -12.11 -9.74
C ASN A 348 -15.36 -11.91 -9.40
N ILE A 349 -15.86 -10.68 -9.55
CA ILE A 349 -17.22 -10.31 -9.17
C ILE A 349 -18.27 -11.00 -10.05
N GLU A 350 -17.97 -11.22 -11.33
CA GLU A 350 -18.88 -11.85 -12.28
C GLU A 350 -18.98 -13.37 -12.06
N THR A 351 -17.84 -14.05 -11.94
CA THR A 351 -17.80 -15.52 -11.83
C THR A 351 -17.96 -16.03 -10.40
N GLY A 352 -17.67 -15.19 -9.41
CA GLY A 352 -17.63 -15.57 -8.00
C GLY A 352 -16.40 -16.40 -7.60
N GLU A 353 -15.38 -16.47 -8.46
CA GLU A 353 -14.16 -17.24 -8.21
C GLU A 353 -13.10 -16.41 -7.48
N ALA A 354 -12.45 -17.01 -6.49
CA ALA A 354 -11.30 -16.43 -5.79
C ALA A 354 -10.01 -17.20 -6.09
N PHE A 355 -8.92 -16.49 -6.33
CA PHE A 355 -7.62 -17.09 -6.65
C PHE A 355 -6.45 -16.22 -6.14
N PRO A 356 -5.30 -16.84 -5.81
CA PRO A 356 -4.11 -16.10 -5.39
C PRO A 356 -3.52 -15.27 -6.54
N ALA A 357 -3.11 -14.04 -6.24
CA ALA A 357 -2.33 -13.20 -7.17
C ALA A 357 -0.85 -13.60 -7.12
N GLU A 358 -0.53 -14.84 -7.51
CA GLU A 358 0.75 -15.53 -7.28
C GLU A 358 1.99 -14.69 -7.55
N ILE A 359 2.03 -13.96 -8.67
CA ILE A 359 3.20 -13.15 -9.06
C ILE A 359 3.47 -11.98 -8.10
N LEU A 360 2.45 -11.53 -7.37
CA LEU A 360 2.58 -10.49 -6.35
C LEU A 360 3.12 -11.05 -5.03
N ASN A 361 2.98 -12.34 -4.77
CA ASN A 361 3.22 -12.93 -3.44
C ASN A 361 4.68 -13.33 -3.23
N SER A 362 5.03 -13.64 -1.98
CA SER A 362 6.36 -14.10 -1.58
C SER A 362 6.25 -15.05 -0.38
N ASP A 363 7.38 -15.52 0.16
CA ASP A 363 7.39 -16.33 1.40
C ASP A 363 7.19 -15.48 2.67
N LYS A 364 6.72 -14.24 2.53
CA LYS A 364 6.54 -13.23 3.58
C LYS A 364 5.23 -12.48 3.35
N ALA A 365 4.76 -11.84 4.42
CA ALA A 365 3.52 -11.09 4.44
C ALA A 365 3.44 -9.99 3.36
N GLU A 366 2.32 -9.98 2.64
CA GLU A 366 1.88 -8.93 1.74
C GLU A 366 0.61 -8.27 2.27
N SER A 367 0.66 -6.97 2.60
CA SER A 367 -0.53 -6.26 3.06
C SER A 367 -0.45 -4.73 3.06
N TYR A 368 -1.63 -4.18 3.28
CA TYR A 368 -2.25 -2.99 2.74
C TYR A 368 -1.87 -2.72 1.29
N HIS A 369 -2.88 -2.74 0.42
CA HIS A 369 -2.78 -2.45 -0.99
C HIS A 369 -3.76 -1.35 -1.40
N SER A 370 -3.44 -0.69 -2.51
CA SER A 370 -4.29 0.32 -3.12
C SER A 370 -4.03 0.38 -4.63
N TRP A 371 -5.02 0.88 -5.37
CA TRP A 371 -4.96 1.01 -6.83
C TRP A 371 -4.56 2.44 -7.22
N SER A 372 -3.85 2.56 -8.35
CA SER A 372 -3.67 3.85 -9.00
C SER A 372 -5.00 4.38 -9.49
N SER A 373 -5.08 5.69 -9.71
CA SER A 373 -6.32 6.36 -10.11
C SER A 373 -6.88 5.94 -11.47
N ASN A 374 -6.07 5.26 -12.29
CA ASN A 374 -6.47 4.66 -13.57
C ASN A 374 -6.62 3.13 -13.50
N GLY A 375 -6.42 2.51 -12.34
CA GLY A 375 -6.56 1.06 -12.16
C GLY A 375 -5.45 0.21 -12.78
N LYS A 376 -4.37 0.82 -13.30
CA LYS A 376 -3.29 0.12 -14.01
C LYS A 376 -2.09 -0.27 -13.16
N TRP A 377 -2.03 0.22 -11.93
CA TRP A 377 -0.95 -0.08 -10.99
C TRP A 377 -1.54 -0.41 -9.63
N VAL A 378 -0.95 -1.42 -8.98
CA VAL A 378 -1.20 -1.72 -7.58
C VAL A 378 0.04 -1.35 -6.77
N ILE A 379 -0.16 -0.71 -5.63
CA ILE A 379 0.85 -0.48 -4.61
C ILE A 379 0.51 -1.32 -3.40
N PHE A 380 1.51 -1.93 -2.76
CA PHE A 380 1.28 -2.72 -1.56
C PHE A 380 2.48 -2.74 -0.62
N GLY A 381 2.21 -2.98 0.66
CA GLY A 381 3.24 -3.23 1.66
C GLY A 381 3.71 -4.68 1.62
N SER A 382 5.02 -4.90 1.67
CA SER A 382 5.64 -6.22 1.66
C SER A 382 6.73 -6.32 2.71
N ARG A 383 6.88 -7.51 3.31
CA ARG A 383 8.01 -7.84 4.18
C ARG A 383 9.08 -8.70 3.51
N ARG A 384 8.99 -8.92 2.20
CA ARG A 384 9.86 -9.86 1.46
C ARG A 384 11.37 -9.61 1.54
N LEU A 385 11.81 -8.39 1.89
CA LEU A 385 13.25 -8.10 1.98
C LEU A 385 13.91 -8.72 3.22
N ASP A 386 13.29 -8.57 4.40
CA ASP A 386 13.92 -8.92 5.68
C ASP A 386 12.96 -9.53 6.72
N GLY A 387 11.67 -9.65 6.41
CA GLY A 387 10.63 -10.14 7.33
C GLY A 387 10.27 -9.18 8.48
N ARG A 388 10.97 -8.06 8.62
CA ARG A 388 10.92 -7.19 9.81
C ARG A 388 10.28 -5.84 9.56
N TYR A 389 10.51 -5.28 8.38
CA TYR A 389 9.98 -3.97 8.01
C TYR A 389 9.11 -4.07 6.77
N THR A 390 7.98 -3.40 6.81
CA THR A 390 7.12 -3.26 5.62
C THR A 390 7.74 -2.24 4.67
N ARG A 391 7.98 -2.67 3.44
CA ARG A 391 8.49 -1.88 2.31
C ARG A 391 7.43 -1.79 1.23
N VAL A 392 7.55 -0.81 0.34
CA VAL A 392 6.54 -0.56 -0.69
C VAL A 392 6.94 -1.24 -1.99
N TYR A 393 6.06 -2.07 -2.51
CA TYR A 393 6.17 -2.67 -3.83
C TYR A 393 5.06 -2.15 -4.73
N ILE A 394 5.36 -2.10 -6.03
CA ILE A 394 4.45 -1.67 -7.08
C ILE A 394 4.43 -2.75 -8.15
N ALA A 395 3.26 -3.07 -8.69
CA ALA A 395 3.12 -3.94 -9.85
C ALA A 395 2.17 -3.33 -10.88
N HIS A 396 2.46 -3.60 -12.14
CA HIS A 396 1.59 -3.25 -13.26
C HIS A 396 0.45 -4.28 -13.36
N TYR A 397 -0.76 -3.82 -13.62
CA TYR A 397 -1.94 -4.65 -13.82
C TYR A 397 -2.28 -4.72 -15.31
N LYS A 398 -2.24 -5.94 -15.85
CA LYS A 398 -2.43 -6.20 -17.29
C LYS A 398 -3.91 -6.27 -17.69
N GLY A 399 -4.83 -6.24 -16.73
CA GLY A 399 -6.24 -6.59 -16.93
C GLY A 399 -6.53 -8.06 -16.63
N ASN A 400 -7.81 -8.40 -16.51
CA ASN A 400 -8.30 -9.77 -16.31
C ASN A 400 -7.68 -10.51 -15.11
N GLY A 401 -7.40 -9.81 -14.02
CA GLY A 401 -6.81 -10.41 -12.81
C GLY A 401 -5.31 -10.70 -12.89
N GLU A 402 -4.62 -10.31 -13.97
CA GLU A 402 -3.19 -10.59 -14.16
C GLU A 402 -2.28 -9.38 -13.88
N PHE A 403 -1.08 -9.66 -13.35
CA PHE A 403 -0.07 -8.65 -13.02
C PHE A 403 1.28 -8.96 -13.64
N ASP A 404 2.12 -7.93 -13.80
CA ASP A 404 3.56 -8.11 -14.01
C ASP A 404 4.31 -8.30 -12.70
N LYS A 405 5.58 -8.69 -12.78
CA LYS A 405 6.45 -8.87 -11.61
C LYS A 405 6.51 -7.56 -10.78
N PRO A 406 6.23 -7.62 -9.46
CA PRO A 406 6.31 -6.45 -8.61
C PRO A 406 7.76 -5.97 -8.45
N PHE A 407 7.94 -4.67 -8.37
CA PHE A 407 9.24 -4.04 -8.11
C PHE A 407 9.20 -3.19 -6.85
N LEU A 408 10.32 -3.17 -6.12
CA LEU A 408 10.48 -2.34 -4.94
C LEU A 408 10.52 -0.86 -5.33
N LEU A 409 9.74 -0.02 -4.64
CA LEU A 409 9.73 1.43 -4.80
C LEU A 409 11.17 1.98 -4.96
N PRO A 410 11.52 2.66 -6.07
CA PRO A 410 12.90 3.01 -6.40
C PRO A 410 13.58 3.78 -5.28
N GLN A 411 14.85 3.52 -5.04
CA GLN A 411 15.60 4.17 -3.96
C GLN A 411 16.75 4.98 -4.54
N LYS A 412 17.09 6.11 -3.92
CA LYS A 412 18.26 6.91 -4.34
C LYS A 412 19.57 6.13 -4.20
N THR A 413 19.62 5.26 -3.19
CA THR A 413 20.73 4.36 -2.88
C THR A 413 20.14 3.06 -2.36
N PHE A 414 20.74 1.92 -2.68
CA PHE A 414 20.29 0.61 -2.18
C PHE A 414 20.15 0.56 -0.65
N LYS A 415 21.00 1.30 0.08
CA LYS A 415 20.99 1.37 1.55
C LYS A 415 19.76 2.08 2.13
N HIS A 416 18.93 2.73 1.33
CA HIS A 416 17.87 3.60 1.86
C HIS A 416 16.90 2.82 2.76
N ASN A 417 16.36 1.71 2.26
CA ASN A 417 15.47 0.84 3.03
C ASN A 417 16.22 0.03 4.09
N THR A 418 17.45 -0.42 3.81
CA THR A 418 18.29 -1.12 4.81
C THR A 418 18.55 -0.25 6.05
N LEU A 419 18.72 1.07 5.87
CA LEU A 419 18.96 2.02 6.95
C LEU A 419 17.68 2.66 7.50
N ARG A 420 16.52 2.44 6.87
CA ARG A 420 15.23 2.98 7.31
C ARG A 420 14.63 2.07 8.38
N LEU A 421 14.79 2.50 9.64
CA LEU A 421 14.22 1.84 10.82
C LEU A 421 12.71 2.10 11.03
N LYS A 422 11.99 2.48 9.97
CA LYS A 422 10.54 2.66 9.97
C LYS A 422 9.91 1.82 8.88
N SER A 423 8.75 1.24 9.16
CA SER A 423 7.86 0.61 8.19
C SER A 423 7.04 1.66 7.45
N TYR A 424 6.79 1.41 6.18
CA TYR A 424 5.72 2.07 5.45
C TYR A 424 4.40 1.43 5.83
N ASN A 425 3.35 2.24 6.00
CA ASN A 425 2.03 1.74 6.33
C ASN A 425 0.95 2.52 5.61
N ALA A 426 -0.09 1.79 5.17
CA ALA A 426 -1.17 2.29 4.33
C ALA A 426 -0.67 3.08 3.10
N PRO A 427 0.22 2.50 2.25
CA PRO A 427 0.64 3.20 1.05
C PRO A 427 -0.53 3.37 0.07
N GLU A 428 -0.74 4.58 -0.42
CA GLU A 428 -1.78 4.93 -1.40
C GLU A 428 -1.21 5.82 -2.50
N PHE A 429 -1.71 5.65 -3.73
CA PHE A 429 -1.44 6.58 -4.82
C PHE A 429 -2.23 7.88 -4.68
N ILE A 430 -1.62 9.00 -5.06
CA ILE A 430 -2.24 10.33 -5.04
C ILE A 430 -1.89 11.12 -6.29
N LYS A 431 -2.88 11.84 -6.82
CA LYS A 431 -2.85 12.53 -8.13
C LYS A 431 -1.93 13.77 -8.16
N GLY A 432 -1.33 14.16 -7.04
CA GLY A 432 -0.46 15.33 -6.95
C GLY A 432 0.13 15.54 -5.56
N GLU A 433 0.91 16.61 -5.40
CA GLU A 433 1.54 16.96 -4.11
C GLU A 433 0.49 17.46 -3.09
N VAL A 434 0.48 16.87 -1.91
CA VAL A 434 -0.32 17.29 -0.75
C VAL A 434 0.40 18.43 -0.04
N LYS A 435 -0.34 19.44 0.43
CA LYS A 435 0.26 20.54 1.20
C LYS A 435 0.78 20.06 2.57
N ASP A 436 1.73 20.78 3.15
CA ASP A 436 2.10 20.62 4.56
C ASP A 436 1.00 21.23 5.45
N TYR A 437 0.29 20.37 6.19
CA TYR A 437 -0.80 20.74 7.08
C TYR A 437 -0.40 20.78 8.56
N ASP A 438 0.85 20.47 8.92
CA ASP A 438 1.29 20.27 10.32
C ASP A 438 0.93 21.46 11.22
N LYS A 439 1.23 22.69 10.77
CA LYS A 439 0.90 23.93 11.49
C LYS A 439 -0.61 24.18 11.63
N ARG A 440 -1.41 23.78 10.64
CA ARG A 440 -2.86 24.02 10.63
C ARG A 440 -3.57 23.02 11.52
N VAL A 441 -3.18 21.75 11.42
CA VAL A 441 -3.63 20.68 12.31
C VAL A 441 -3.31 21.03 13.77
N SER A 442 -2.11 21.57 14.04
CA SER A 442 -1.72 22.01 15.38
C SER A 442 -2.64 23.07 15.99
N LYS A 443 -3.33 23.87 15.17
CA LYS A 443 -4.27 24.89 15.67
C LYS A 443 -5.63 24.30 16.07
N LEU A 444 -5.96 23.08 15.65
CA LEU A 444 -7.22 22.43 16.01
C LEU A 444 -7.22 21.87 17.45
N PHE A 445 -6.04 21.63 18.03
CA PHE A 445 -5.89 21.00 19.35
C PHE A 445 -5.51 21.97 20.48
N LYS A 446 -5.10 23.19 20.12
CA LYS A 446 -4.87 24.31 21.03
C LYS A 446 -6.20 24.92 21.42
#